data_AF-A0A941XYD3-F1
#
_entry.id   AF-A0A941XYD3-F1
#
_cell.length_a   1.000
_cell.length_b   1.000
_cell.length_c   1.000
_cell.angle_alpha   90.00
_cell.angle_beta   90.00
_cell.angle_gamma   90.00
#
_symmetry.space_group_name_H-M   'P 1'
#
loop_
_entity.id
_entity.type
_entity.pdbx_description
1 polymer ?
#
loop_
_entity_poly.entity_id
_entity_poly.type
_entity_poly.pdbx_seq_one_letter_code
_entity_poly.pdbx_strand_id
1 'polypeptide(L)'
;MVNYNGILLDALIGSWNSDDGSYRLTVWDNYTLSISCNGSLLLEKATLTLHAASTNTAEYNELSISPNVFTDEAGGSVEIAKAYHENGTLTLELVAADGTEAKIAFYREPEMLDGPGMVYEGGPLDEALTGCWYGADGRFVLEFEGKCADFSVDGKMLSSKEPGYYFVDHSFSAGDDLNERCELSPFGGPEIKDETYETILTIDEMWYQAEHIYMNITWPDGKPESIIFSKQNDSMPTGEWEAEQTPESPAKATPEPTPVAGVEPEQQDGIVQITMETQEGDEYMSVTLDKLPESAAEISALAAGALGNAEHTCALFLGALNLYTNDRDAGIEAVNLLRGPRPLSNYDIQFLRDRLRDKAYLPLAYFDGATPENNYTPSEPYTLRLYADPRPQDCEAGYLRLYLKTAGADSPRPIKLRQKGDEWFLWEYSSILSGIRIPVSEDPWA
;
A
#
# COMPACT_ATOMS: atom_id res chain seq x y z
N MET A 1 -31.75 -30.88 -12.80
CA MET A 1 -31.13 -29.55 -12.67
C MET A 1 -30.15 -29.69 -11.54
N VAL A 2 -28.90 -29.90 -11.88
CA VAL A 2 -27.90 -30.34 -10.91
C VAL A 2 -27.49 -29.10 -10.12
N ASN A 3 -27.70 -29.19 -8.81
CA ASN A 3 -27.40 -28.18 -7.82
C ASN A 3 -25.88 -28.23 -7.62
N TYR A 4 -25.14 -27.49 -8.43
CA TYR A 4 -23.68 -27.50 -8.42
C TYR A 4 -23.20 -26.51 -7.36
N ASN A 5 -22.93 -27.05 -6.18
CA ASN A 5 -22.08 -26.57 -5.08
C ASN A 5 -22.00 -25.05 -4.88
N GLY A 6 -22.54 -24.62 -3.73
CA GLY A 6 -22.60 -23.29 -3.11
C GLY A 6 -21.60 -22.21 -3.54
N ILE A 7 -20.39 -22.53 -3.96
CA ILE A 7 -19.28 -21.62 -4.33
C ILE A 7 -19.74 -20.29 -4.96
N LEU A 8 -20.50 -20.29 -6.05
CA LEU A 8 -20.89 -19.03 -6.70
C LEU A 8 -22.00 -18.28 -5.96
N LEU A 9 -22.85 -18.98 -5.21
CA LEU A 9 -23.85 -18.38 -4.34
C LEU A 9 -23.22 -17.87 -3.02
N ASP A 10 -22.20 -18.58 -2.53
CA ASP A 10 -21.35 -18.21 -1.40
C ASP A 10 -20.53 -16.97 -1.76
N ALA A 11 -20.01 -16.92 -2.99
CA ALA A 11 -19.37 -15.75 -3.58
C ALA A 11 -20.34 -14.58 -3.80
N LEU A 12 -21.65 -14.70 -3.54
CA LEU A 12 -22.57 -13.56 -3.51
C LEU A 12 -22.84 -13.04 -2.09
N ILE A 13 -22.51 -13.81 -1.03
CA ILE A 13 -22.69 -13.43 0.38
C ILE A 13 -21.90 -12.16 0.70
N GLY A 14 -22.55 -11.17 1.29
CA GLY A 14 -21.91 -9.90 1.66
C GLY A 14 -22.72 -8.69 1.22
N SER A 15 -22.14 -7.51 1.40
CA SER A 15 -22.77 -6.25 1.03
C SER A 15 -22.33 -5.77 -0.34
N TRP A 16 -23.22 -5.04 -1.00
CA TRP A 16 -23.06 -4.54 -2.36
C TRP A 16 -23.67 -3.14 -2.46
N ASN A 17 -23.05 -2.22 -3.19
CA ASN A 17 -23.55 -0.85 -3.39
C ASN A 17 -23.69 -0.50 -4.88
N SER A 18 -24.64 0.37 -5.21
CA SER A 18 -24.68 1.01 -6.52
C SER A 18 -23.52 1.99 -6.71
N ASP A 19 -23.22 2.32 -7.97
CA ASP A 19 -22.13 3.24 -8.35
C ASP A 19 -22.22 4.61 -7.66
N ASP A 20 -23.45 5.11 -7.49
CA ASP A 20 -23.75 6.39 -6.84
C ASP A 20 -23.93 6.27 -5.32
N GLY A 21 -23.81 5.07 -4.75
CA GLY A 21 -23.98 4.76 -3.33
C GLY A 21 -25.42 4.89 -2.81
N SER A 22 -26.40 5.12 -3.68
CA SER A 22 -27.79 5.32 -3.26
C SER A 22 -28.50 4.02 -2.86
N TYR A 23 -28.20 2.92 -3.55
CA TYR A 23 -28.75 1.59 -3.26
C TYR A 23 -27.72 0.69 -2.60
N ARG A 24 -28.16 -0.05 -1.58
CA ARG A 24 -27.40 -1.11 -0.93
C ARG A 24 -28.15 -2.43 -0.97
N LEU A 25 -27.46 -3.50 -1.36
CA LEU A 25 -27.94 -4.87 -1.38
C LEU A 25 -27.06 -5.71 -0.45
N THR A 26 -27.66 -6.49 0.44
CA THR A 26 -26.93 -7.41 1.32
C THR A 26 -27.45 -8.82 1.11
N VAL A 27 -26.54 -9.78 0.91
CA VAL A 27 -26.84 -11.21 0.81
C VAL A 27 -26.27 -11.91 2.06
N TRP A 28 -27.08 -12.69 2.75
CA TRP A 28 -26.68 -13.44 3.94
C TRP A 28 -26.28 -14.89 3.62
N ASP A 29 -25.63 -15.53 4.57
CA ASP A 29 -25.16 -16.93 4.55
C ASP A 29 -26.26 -17.97 4.30
N ASN A 30 -27.51 -17.62 4.59
CA ASN A 30 -28.69 -18.42 4.31
C ASN A 30 -29.30 -18.14 2.91
N TYR A 31 -28.58 -17.40 2.06
CA TYR A 31 -28.98 -16.99 0.71
C TYR A 31 -30.29 -16.18 0.68
N THR A 32 -30.55 -15.45 1.75
CA THR A 32 -31.54 -14.37 1.73
C THR A 32 -30.86 -13.05 1.38
N LEU A 33 -31.59 -12.12 0.80
CA LEU A 33 -31.11 -10.78 0.47
C LEU A 33 -32.09 -9.69 0.90
N SER A 34 -31.56 -8.49 1.10
CA SER A 34 -32.34 -7.28 1.32
C SER A 34 -31.79 -6.16 0.46
N ILE A 35 -32.67 -5.25 0.05
CA ILE A 35 -32.33 -4.09 -0.75
C ILE A 35 -32.83 -2.86 -0.01
N SER A 36 -31.98 -1.84 0.09
CA SER A 36 -32.29 -0.54 0.68
C SER A 36 -31.84 0.59 -0.24
N CYS A 37 -32.49 1.75 -0.13
CA CYS A 37 -32.12 2.97 -0.83
C CYS A 37 -32.05 4.12 0.17
N ASN A 38 -30.92 4.83 0.26
CA ASN A 38 -30.68 5.92 1.20
C ASN A 38 -31.06 5.56 2.66
N GLY A 39 -30.81 4.31 3.06
CA GLY A 39 -31.14 3.78 4.39
C GLY A 39 -32.60 3.33 4.58
N SER A 40 -33.47 3.51 3.59
CA SER A 40 -34.85 3.00 3.60
C SER A 40 -34.90 1.58 3.01
N LEU A 41 -35.44 0.63 3.78
CA LEU A 41 -35.56 -0.77 3.36
C LEU A 41 -36.66 -0.92 2.31
N LEU A 42 -36.30 -1.40 1.12
CA LEU A 42 -37.23 -1.60 0.01
C LEU A 42 -37.68 -3.07 -0.10
N LEU A 43 -36.75 -4.00 0.12
CA LEU A 43 -36.97 -5.45 0.07
C LEU A 43 -36.27 -6.11 1.25
N GLU A 44 -36.96 -6.99 1.98
CA GLU A 44 -36.39 -7.68 3.14
C GLU A 44 -36.49 -9.20 2.97
N LYS A 45 -35.38 -9.91 3.23
CA LYS A 45 -35.31 -11.39 3.30
C LYS A 45 -35.85 -12.11 2.06
N ALA A 46 -35.61 -11.56 0.87
CA ALA A 46 -35.92 -12.26 -0.37
C ALA A 46 -34.95 -13.43 -0.57
N THR A 47 -35.47 -14.58 -0.96
CA THR A 47 -34.64 -15.76 -1.27
C THR A 47 -33.93 -15.53 -2.59
N LEU A 48 -32.60 -15.69 -2.58
CA LEU A 48 -31.75 -15.69 -3.76
C LEU A 48 -31.58 -17.13 -4.23
N THR A 49 -31.84 -17.37 -5.51
CA THR A 49 -31.61 -18.67 -6.15
C THR A 49 -30.72 -18.46 -7.36
N LEU A 50 -29.62 -19.21 -7.42
CA LEU A 50 -28.68 -19.15 -8.52
C LEU A 50 -29.02 -20.19 -9.60
N HIS A 51 -29.11 -19.72 -10.84
CA HIS A 51 -29.26 -20.53 -12.04
C HIS A 51 -27.97 -20.44 -12.87
N ALA A 52 -26.87 -20.90 -12.27
CA ALA A 52 -25.55 -20.88 -12.91
C ALA A 52 -25.48 -21.86 -14.09
N ALA A 53 -24.96 -21.37 -15.22
CA ALA A 53 -24.53 -22.21 -16.35
C ALA A 53 -23.03 -22.55 -16.27
N SER A 54 -22.28 -21.82 -15.43
CA SER A 54 -20.83 -21.91 -15.28
C SER A 54 -20.42 -21.76 -13.82
N THR A 55 -19.24 -22.26 -13.48
CA THR A 55 -18.62 -22.08 -12.15
C THR A 55 -17.68 -20.87 -12.09
N ASN A 56 -17.45 -20.23 -13.24
CA ASN A 56 -16.61 -19.06 -13.35
C ASN A 56 -17.39 -17.79 -12.96
N THR A 57 -16.92 -17.06 -11.94
CA THR A 57 -17.54 -15.81 -11.48
C THR A 57 -17.37 -14.66 -12.48
N ALA A 58 -16.44 -14.77 -13.44
CA ALA A 58 -16.32 -13.82 -14.53
C ALA A 58 -17.41 -14.02 -15.60
N GLU A 59 -18.04 -15.20 -15.67
CA GLU A 59 -19.06 -15.49 -16.67
C GLU A 59 -20.46 -15.08 -16.22
N TYR A 60 -21.36 -14.90 -17.18
CA TYR A 60 -22.76 -14.59 -16.95
C TYR A 60 -23.48 -15.69 -16.18
N ASN A 61 -24.08 -15.33 -15.06
CA ASN A 61 -24.84 -16.22 -14.19
C ASN A 61 -26.20 -15.61 -13.84
N GLU A 62 -27.28 -16.29 -14.21
CA GLU A 62 -28.64 -15.80 -13.96
C GLU A 62 -29.10 -16.12 -12.53
N LEU A 63 -29.85 -15.18 -11.94
CA LEU A 63 -30.31 -15.23 -10.57
C LEU A 63 -31.83 -15.05 -10.53
N SER A 64 -32.48 -15.70 -9.58
CA SER A 64 -33.87 -15.48 -9.24
C SER A 64 -33.97 -14.97 -7.80
N ILE A 65 -34.81 -13.96 -7.60
CA ILE A 65 -35.05 -13.33 -6.29
C ILE A 65 -36.53 -13.51 -5.95
N SER A 66 -36.86 -13.94 -4.74
CA SER A 66 -38.26 -14.16 -4.33
C SER A 66 -38.52 -13.74 -2.88
N PRO A 67 -39.38 -12.74 -2.61
CA PRO A 67 -40.18 -11.99 -3.58
C PRO A 67 -39.32 -11.07 -4.47
N ASN A 68 -39.73 -10.88 -5.72
CA ASN A 68 -39.04 -10.04 -6.72
C ASN A 68 -39.61 -8.62 -6.82
N VAL A 69 -40.53 -8.22 -5.95
CA VAL A 69 -41.18 -6.91 -6.00
C VAL A 69 -40.84 -6.12 -4.75
N PHE A 70 -40.44 -4.87 -4.92
CA PHE A 70 -40.19 -3.93 -3.83
C PHE A 70 -40.89 -2.58 -4.06
N THR A 71 -41.05 -1.82 -2.99
CA THR A 71 -41.65 -0.49 -3.04
C THR A 71 -40.54 0.55 -3.23
N ASP A 72 -40.65 1.44 -4.20
CA ASP A 72 -39.71 2.55 -4.40
C ASP A 72 -39.89 3.68 -3.36
N GLU A 73 -38.99 4.68 -3.38
CA GLU A 73 -39.05 5.83 -2.46
C GLU A 73 -40.35 6.66 -2.60
N ALA A 74 -41.04 6.59 -3.74
CA ALA A 74 -42.29 7.28 -4.01
C ALA A 74 -43.55 6.46 -3.64
N GLY A 75 -43.38 5.24 -3.12
CA GLY A 75 -44.48 4.33 -2.79
C GLY A 75 -45.03 3.55 -3.99
N GLY A 76 -44.34 3.59 -5.13
CA GLY A 76 -44.61 2.81 -6.33
C GLY A 76 -44.08 1.38 -6.19
N SER A 77 -44.69 0.43 -6.89
CA SER A 77 -44.23 -0.96 -6.94
C SER A 77 -43.27 -1.13 -8.12
N VAL A 78 -42.09 -1.70 -7.86
CA VAL A 78 -41.07 -2.01 -8.85
C VAL A 78 -40.78 -3.51 -8.82
N GLU A 79 -40.86 -4.15 -9.98
CA GLU A 79 -40.55 -5.56 -10.14
C GLU A 79 -39.11 -5.74 -10.63
N ILE A 80 -38.38 -6.68 -10.03
CA ILE A 80 -37.11 -7.20 -10.54
C ILE A 80 -37.46 -8.20 -11.64
N ALA A 81 -37.39 -7.75 -12.89
CA ALA A 81 -37.66 -8.57 -14.06
C ALA A 81 -36.50 -9.52 -14.37
N LYS A 82 -35.27 -9.11 -14.06
CA LYS A 82 -34.07 -9.93 -14.27
C LYS A 82 -33.01 -9.64 -13.23
N ALA A 83 -32.28 -10.66 -12.81
CA ALA A 83 -31.10 -10.53 -11.97
C ALA A 83 -29.98 -11.42 -12.51
N TYR A 84 -28.75 -10.92 -12.55
CA TYR A 84 -27.60 -11.70 -12.98
C TYR A 84 -26.29 -11.17 -12.40
N HIS A 85 -25.29 -12.04 -12.32
CA HIS A 85 -23.92 -11.71 -11.97
C HIS A 85 -23.01 -11.95 -13.17
N GLU A 86 -22.14 -10.99 -13.49
CA GLU A 86 -21.12 -11.11 -14.54
C GLU A 86 -19.95 -10.19 -14.21
N ASN A 87 -18.70 -10.64 -14.41
CA ASN A 87 -17.49 -9.84 -14.17
C ASN A 87 -17.47 -9.11 -12.80
N GLY A 88 -17.86 -9.81 -11.72
CA GLY A 88 -17.88 -9.25 -10.37
C GLY A 88 -18.95 -8.20 -10.10
N THR A 89 -19.91 -8.03 -11.02
CA THR A 89 -21.01 -7.07 -10.90
C THR A 89 -22.34 -7.82 -10.79
N LEU A 90 -23.11 -7.52 -9.74
CA LEU A 90 -24.48 -8.00 -9.59
C LEU A 90 -25.44 -6.98 -10.19
N THR A 91 -26.24 -7.38 -11.15
CA THR A 91 -27.14 -6.48 -11.87
C THR A 91 -28.59 -6.86 -11.66
N LEU A 92 -29.44 -5.86 -11.37
CA LEU A 92 -30.90 -5.97 -11.37
C LEU A 92 -31.48 -5.13 -12.50
N GLU A 93 -32.32 -5.75 -13.33
CA GLU A 93 -33.17 -5.07 -14.31
C GLU A 93 -34.59 -4.98 -13.74
N LEU A 94 -35.10 -3.75 -13.70
CA LEU A 94 -36.29 -3.36 -12.98
C LEU A 94 -37.37 -2.87 -13.94
N VAL A 95 -38.62 -3.16 -13.63
CA VAL A 95 -39.80 -2.69 -14.36
C VAL A 95 -40.78 -2.08 -13.37
N ALA A 96 -41.04 -0.78 -13.51
CA ALA A 96 -42.06 -0.09 -12.73
C ALA A 96 -43.47 -0.41 -13.26
N ALA A 97 -44.50 -0.17 -12.45
CA ALA A 97 -45.89 -0.43 -12.82
C ALA A 97 -46.38 0.31 -14.07
N ASP A 98 -45.75 1.42 -14.45
CA ASP A 98 -46.05 2.18 -15.68
C ASP A 98 -45.30 1.66 -16.92
N GLY A 99 -44.50 0.60 -16.77
CA GLY A 99 -43.67 0.02 -17.81
C GLY A 99 -42.29 0.66 -17.96
N THR A 100 -41.92 1.61 -17.10
CA THR A 100 -40.57 2.20 -17.11
C THR A 100 -39.54 1.15 -16.70
N GLU A 101 -38.51 0.99 -17.53
CA GLU A 101 -37.40 0.08 -17.27
C GLU A 101 -36.21 0.83 -16.65
N ALA A 102 -35.56 0.21 -15.69
CA ALA A 102 -34.33 0.71 -15.07
C ALA A 102 -33.34 -0.42 -14.82
N LYS A 103 -32.06 -0.07 -14.68
CA LYS A 103 -31.00 -1.02 -14.38
C LYS A 103 -30.21 -0.50 -13.19
N ILE A 104 -29.96 -1.37 -12.21
CA ILE A 104 -29.05 -1.08 -11.10
C ILE A 104 -27.92 -2.08 -11.16
N ALA A 105 -26.70 -1.56 -11.29
CA ALA A 105 -25.48 -2.33 -11.13
C ALA A 105 -24.98 -2.17 -9.70
N PHE A 106 -24.73 -3.30 -9.05
CA PHE A 106 -24.21 -3.40 -7.71
C PHE A 106 -22.80 -3.96 -7.76
N TYR A 107 -21.89 -3.26 -7.09
CA TYR A 107 -20.51 -3.66 -6.91
C TYR A 107 -20.33 -4.09 -5.47
N ARG A 108 -19.48 -5.10 -5.25
CA ARG A 108 -19.27 -5.61 -3.90
C ARG A 108 -18.74 -4.49 -3.03
N GLU A 109 -19.45 -4.23 -1.94
CA GLU A 109 -18.92 -3.42 -0.85
C GLU A 109 -17.76 -4.24 -0.29
N PRO A 110 -16.50 -3.73 -0.29
CA PRO A 110 -15.48 -4.37 0.53
C PRO A 110 -16.08 -4.53 1.92
N GLU A 111 -15.88 -5.66 2.61
CA GLU A 111 -16.33 -5.83 3.99
C GLU A 111 -15.72 -4.74 4.88
N MET A 112 -16.36 -3.57 4.87
CA MET A 112 -16.10 -2.40 5.67
C MET A 112 -17.09 -2.54 6.82
N LEU A 113 -16.75 -3.42 7.76
CA LEU A 113 -17.47 -3.49 9.03
C LEU A 113 -17.21 -2.18 9.79
N ASP A 114 -18.17 -1.26 9.67
CA ASP A 114 -18.38 0.02 10.36
C ASP A 114 -17.15 0.80 10.87
N GLY A 115 -16.75 1.83 10.11
CA GLY A 115 -15.87 2.92 10.56
C GLY A 115 -14.67 3.14 9.64
N PRO A 116 -14.02 4.33 9.68
CA PRO A 116 -12.91 4.63 8.80
C PRO A 116 -11.72 3.70 9.08
N GLY A 117 -11.47 2.74 8.17
CA GLY A 117 -10.15 2.16 7.92
C GLY A 117 -9.75 0.87 8.66
N MET A 118 -10.61 -0.13 8.84
CA MET A 118 -10.17 -1.43 9.39
C MET A 118 -10.71 -2.63 8.58
N VAL A 119 -9.80 -3.39 7.96
CA VAL A 119 -10.02 -4.78 7.52
C VAL A 119 -9.89 -5.67 8.77
N TYR A 120 -10.60 -6.79 8.84
CA TYR A 120 -10.36 -7.80 9.87
C TYR A 120 -8.94 -8.35 9.69
N GLU A 121 -7.96 -7.77 10.37
CA GLU A 121 -6.61 -8.31 10.50
C GLU A 121 -6.61 -9.35 11.62
N GLY A 122 -6.21 -10.60 11.33
CA GLY A 122 -5.82 -11.53 12.38
C GLY A 122 -6.33 -12.97 12.26
N GLY A 123 -6.66 -13.46 11.06
CA GLY A 123 -6.85 -14.88 10.82
C GLY A 123 -5.51 -15.64 10.63
N PRO A 124 -5.43 -16.95 10.90
CA PRO A 124 -4.20 -17.73 10.71
C PRO A 124 -3.70 -17.74 9.26
N LEU A 125 -4.60 -17.58 8.29
CA LEU A 125 -4.23 -17.43 6.88
C LEU A 125 -3.60 -16.06 6.59
N ASP A 126 -4.08 -14.96 7.21
CA ASP A 126 -3.49 -13.63 7.03
C ASP A 126 -2.04 -13.63 7.54
N GLU A 127 -1.80 -14.24 8.71
CA GLU A 127 -0.45 -14.44 9.24
C GLU A 127 0.41 -15.32 8.31
N ALA A 128 -0.18 -16.41 7.78
CA ALA A 128 0.51 -17.30 6.87
C ALA A 128 0.88 -16.61 5.56
N LEU A 129 0.00 -15.80 4.98
CA LEU A 129 0.23 -15.06 3.74
C LEU A 129 1.18 -13.88 3.93
N THR A 130 1.16 -13.20 5.06
CA THR A 130 1.94 -11.96 5.27
C THR A 130 3.43 -12.12 4.94
N GLY A 131 3.98 -11.18 4.17
CA GLY A 131 5.39 -11.12 3.79
C GLY A 131 5.65 -11.39 2.31
N CYS A 132 6.93 -11.56 1.95
CA CYS A 132 7.38 -11.72 0.57
C CYS A 132 7.47 -13.20 0.18
N TRP A 133 6.98 -13.49 -1.02
CA TRP A 133 6.89 -14.80 -1.63
C TRP A 133 7.57 -14.75 -3.00
N TYR A 134 8.38 -15.75 -3.28
CA TYR A 134 9.24 -15.76 -4.47
C TYR A 134 9.00 -17.02 -5.29
N GLY A 135 8.84 -16.86 -6.60
CA GLY A 135 8.93 -17.95 -7.56
C GLY A 135 10.34 -18.55 -7.57
N ALA A 136 10.45 -19.83 -7.93
CA ALA A 136 11.71 -20.57 -7.89
C ALA A 136 12.83 -19.95 -8.77
N ASP A 137 12.47 -19.25 -9.83
CA ASP A 137 13.39 -18.56 -10.75
C ASP A 137 13.67 -17.10 -10.35
N GLY A 138 13.03 -16.61 -9.28
CA GLY A 138 13.14 -15.23 -8.79
C GLY A 138 12.48 -14.18 -9.69
N ARG A 139 11.82 -14.59 -10.78
CA ARG A 139 11.13 -13.69 -11.70
C ARG A 139 9.84 -13.17 -11.08
N PHE A 140 9.12 -14.05 -10.38
CA PHE A 140 7.82 -13.77 -9.79
C PHE A 140 7.96 -13.42 -8.32
N VAL A 141 7.37 -12.31 -7.90
CA VAL A 141 7.35 -11.87 -6.51
C VAL A 141 5.94 -11.45 -6.10
N LEU A 142 5.47 -11.99 -4.98
CA LEU A 142 4.25 -11.55 -4.30
C LEU A 142 4.60 -10.98 -2.93
N GLU A 143 4.13 -9.78 -2.61
CA GLU A 143 4.31 -9.19 -1.29
C GLU A 143 2.96 -8.94 -0.65
N PHE A 144 2.60 -9.79 0.32
CA PHE A 144 1.34 -9.72 1.04
C PHE A 144 1.43 -8.83 2.28
N GLU A 145 0.41 -7.99 2.44
CA GLU A 145 0.12 -7.20 3.64
C GLU A 145 -1.36 -7.41 3.97
N GLY A 146 -1.62 -8.30 4.94
CA GLY A 146 -2.96 -8.83 5.16
C GLY A 146 -3.49 -9.55 3.92
N LYS A 147 -4.67 -9.15 3.43
CA LYS A 147 -5.30 -9.69 2.21
C LYS A 147 -4.95 -8.93 0.94
N CYS A 148 -4.06 -7.94 1.01
CA CYS A 148 -3.58 -7.23 -0.17
C CYS A 148 -2.24 -7.80 -0.62
N ALA A 149 -1.98 -7.89 -1.93
CA ALA A 149 -0.65 -8.22 -2.40
C ALA A 149 -0.21 -7.38 -3.60
N ASP A 150 1.07 -7.04 -3.58
CA ASP A 150 1.80 -6.55 -4.75
C ASP A 150 2.26 -7.76 -5.56
N PHE A 151 2.02 -7.77 -6.87
CA PHE A 151 2.53 -8.82 -7.76
C PHE A 151 3.49 -8.23 -8.78
N SER A 152 4.72 -8.74 -8.81
CA SER A 152 5.77 -8.32 -9.74
C SER A 152 6.28 -9.49 -10.58
N VAL A 153 6.61 -9.20 -11.84
CA VAL A 153 7.32 -10.12 -12.74
C VAL A 153 8.54 -9.42 -13.32
N ASP A 154 9.70 -10.06 -13.22
CA ASP A 154 10.99 -9.53 -13.67
C ASP A 154 11.30 -8.13 -13.10
N GLY A 155 10.92 -7.92 -11.82
CA GLY A 155 11.07 -6.64 -11.12
C GLY A 155 10.10 -5.54 -11.57
N LYS A 156 9.21 -5.80 -12.54
CA LYS A 156 8.13 -4.91 -12.93
C LYS A 156 6.86 -5.24 -12.14
N MET A 157 6.34 -4.26 -11.41
CA MET A 157 5.05 -4.37 -10.74
C MET A 157 3.92 -4.50 -11.76
N LEU A 158 3.10 -5.54 -11.63
CA LEU A 158 1.96 -5.81 -12.49
C LEU A 158 0.62 -5.50 -11.80
N SER A 159 0.51 -5.68 -10.48
CA SER A 159 -0.64 -5.22 -9.68
C SER A 159 -0.18 -4.67 -8.33
N SER A 160 -0.87 -3.65 -7.82
CA SER A 160 -0.57 -3.00 -6.54
C SER A 160 -1.54 -3.39 -5.43
N LYS A 161 -1.08 -3.38 -4.17
CA LYS A 161 -1.85 -3.63 -2.94
C LYS A 161 -3.15 -2.82 -2.81
N GLU A 162 -3.29 -1.72 -3.56
CA GLU A 162 -4.59 -1.09 -3.82
C GLU A 162 -4.90 -1.02 -5.33
N PRO A 163 -6.04 -1.56 -5.80
CA PRO A 163 -7.02 -2.32 -5.04
C PRO A 163 -6.71 -3.84 -5.05
N GLY A 164 -5.43 -4.27 -5.13
CA GLY A 164 -4.96 -5.66 -5.25
C GLY A 164 -5.25 -6.56 -4.05
N TYR A 165 -6.47 -6.52 -3.56
CA TYR A 165 -7.05 -7.47 -2.63
C TYR A 165 -7.09 -8.85 -3.29
N TYR A 166 -6.67 -9.84 -2.54
CA TYR A 166 -6.88 -11.24 -2.86
C TYR A 166 -7.95 -11.76 -1.89
N PHE A 167 -9.12 -12.08 -2.43
CA PHE A 167 -10.18 -12.70 -1.66
C PHE A 167 -9.86 -14.16 -1.42
N VAL A 168 -10.35 -14.62 -0.28
CA VAL A 168 -10.37 -16.02 0.07
C VAL A 168 -11.82 -16.47 -0.11
N ASP A 169 -12.02 -17.61 -0.77
CA ASP A 169 -13.38 -18.15 -1.03
C ASP A 169 -14.08 -18.64 0.26
N HIS A 170 -13.36 -18.68 1.38
CA HIS A 170 -13.88 -19.10 2.69
C HIS A 170 -13.25 -18.31 3.83
N SER A 171 -14.03 -18.12 4.90
CA SER A 171 -13.56 -17.48 6.12
C SER A 171 -12.65 -18.43 6.91
N PHE A 172 -11.34 -18.16 6.90
CA PHE A 172 -10.36 -18.89 7.72
C PHE A 172 -10.45 -18.47 9.20
N SER A 173 -10.75 -19.43 10.06
CA SER A 173 -10.83 -19.34 11.51
C SER A 173 -9.62 -20.01 12.17
N ALA A 174 -9.41 -19.75 13.46
CA ALA A 174 -8.28 -20.29 14.23
C ALA A 174 -8.18 -21.83 14.28
N GLY A 175 -9.22 -22.56 13.81
CA GLY A 175 -9.26 -24.03 13.79
C GLY A 175 -9.04 -24.67 12.42
N ASP A 176 -8.89 -23.87 11.35
CA ASP A 176 -8.79 -24.37 9.99
C ASP A 176 -7.37 -24.85 9.63
N ASP A 177 -7.28 -25.89 8.81
CA ASP A 177 -6.01 -26.55 8.46
C ASP A 177 -5.33 -25.86 7.27
N LEU A 178 -4.23 -25.16 7.54
CA LEU A 178 -3.39 -24.50 6.53
C LEU A 178 -2.71 -25.46 5.53
N ASN A 179 -2.81 -26.78 5.73
CA ASN A 179 -2.36 -27.79 4.78
C ASN A 179 -3.40 -28.12 3.70
N GLU A 180 -4.66 -27.71 3.89
CA GLU A 180 -5.70 -27.85 2.87
C GLU A 180 -5.60 -26.72 1.82
N ARG A 181 -6.15 -26.98 0.63
CA ARG A 181 -6.11 -26.02 -0.48
C ARG A 181 -7.06 -24.86 -0.20
N CYS A 182 -6.53 -23.65 -0.26
CA CYS A 182 -7.23 -22.41 -0.02
C CYS A 182 -7.19 -21.51 -1.25
N GLU A 183 -8.31 -21.40 -1.98
CA GLU A 183 -8.38 -20.53 -3.17
C GLU A 183 -8.19 -19.05 -2.81
N LEU A 184 -7.41 -18.36 -3.63
CA LEU A 184 -7.12 -16.94 -3.59
C LEU A 184 -7.58 -16.32 -4.92
N SER A 185 -8.21 -15.16 -4.89
CA SER A 185 -8.73 -14.52 -6.11
C SER A 185 -8.49 -13.02 -6.13
N PRO A 186 -7.87 -12.45 -7.18
CA PRO A 186 -7.64 -11.01 -7.26
C PRO A 186 -8.95 -10.21 -7.38
N PHE A 187 -8.98 -9.04 -6.75
CA PHE A 187 -10.05 -8.06 -6.91
C PHE A 187 -9.96 -7.38 -8.27
N GLY A 188 -11.13 -7.22 -8.91
CA GLY A 188 -11.22 -6.71 -10.28
C GLY A 188 -11.20 -7.81 -11.36
N GLY A 189 -11.12 -9.08 -10.98
CA GLY A 189 -11.16 -10.23 -11.88
C GLY A 189 -9.77 -10.81 -12.21
N PRO A 190 -9.73 -11.90 -12.99
CA PRO A 190 -8.50 -12.66 -13.22
C PRO A 190 -7.48 -11.94 -14.11
N GLU A 191 -7.91 -10.92 -14.85
CA GLU A 191 -7.06 -10.18 -15.80
C GLU A 191 -6.27 -9.08 -15.09
N ILE A 192 -4.95 -9.14 -15.20
CA ILE A 192 -4.09 -8.01 -14.84
C ILE A 192 -3.93 -7.13 -16.07
N LYS A 193 -4.29 -5.86 -15.94
CA LYS A 193 -4.28 -4.88 -17.03
C LYS A 193 -3.28 -3.76 -16.78
N ASP A 194 -2.72 -3.22 -17.86
CA ASP A 194 -1.89 -2.02 -17.78
C ASP A 194 -2.72 -0.72 -17.79
N GLU A 195 -2.04 0.41 -17.78
CA GLU A 195 -2.63 1.76 -17.82
C GLU A 195 -3.47 2.04 -19.08
N THR A 196 -3.34 1.23 -20.12
CA THR A 196 -4.11 1.32 -21.36
C THR A 196 -5.30 0.37 -21.39
N TYR A 197 -5.53 -0.36 -20.29
CA TYR A 197 -6.52 -1.44 -20.15
C TYR A 197 -6.24 -2.68 -21.01
N GLU A 198 -5.01 -2.84 -21.51
CA GLU A 198 -4.59 -4.07 -22.18
C GLU A 198 -4.20 -5.13 -21.15
N THR A 199 -4.66 -6.37 -21.36
CA THR A 199 -4.33 -7.49 -20.48
C THR A 199 -2.84 -7.84 -20.61
N ILE A 200 -2.11 -7.72 -19.50
CA ILE A 200 -0.70 -8.09 -19.37
C ILE A 200 -0.56 -9.59 -19.12
N LEU A 201 -1.48 -10.17 -18.33
CA LEU A 201 -1.63 -11.61 -18.11
C LEU A 201 -3.00 -11.87 -17.47
N THR A 202 -3.40 -13.14 -17.47
CA THR A 202 -4.57 -13.63 -16.75
C THR A 202 -4.11 -14.60 -15.66
N ILE A 203 -4.59 -14.41 -14.42
CA ILE A 203 -4.46 -15.38 -13.33
C ILE A 203 -5.61 -16.39 -13.48
N ASP A 204 -5.29 -17.59 -13.94
CA ASP A 204 -6.29 -18.64 -14.17
C ASP A 204 -6.72 -19.29 -12.85
N GLU A 205 -5.75 -19.56 -11.96
CA GLU A 205 -5.97 -20.10 -10.62
C GLU A 205 -4.89 -19.58 -9.67
N MET A 206 -5.24 -19.36 -8.40
CA MET A 206 -4.28 -19.06 -7.36
C MET A 206 -4.76 -19.64 -6.03
N TRP A 207 -3.87 -20.31 -5.28
CA TRP A 207 -4.26 -20.87 -3.99
C TRP A 207 -3.08 -20.95 -3.03
N TYR A 208 -3.37 -20.92 -1.74
CA TYR A 208 -2.43 -21.27 -0.67
C TYR A 208 -2.61 -22.74 -0.28
N GLN A 209 -1.50 -23.47 -0.07
CA GLN A 209 -1.53 -24.81 0.51
C GLN A 209 -0.16 -25.16 1.09
N ALA A 210 -0.13 -25.61 2.35
CA ALA A 210 1.07 -26.19 2.97
C ALA A 210 2.32 -25.29 2.81
N GLU A 211 2.22 -24.03 3.27
CA GLU A 211 3.29 -23.02 3.24
C GLU A 211 3.76 -22.60 1.84
N HIS A 212 2.96 -22.89 0.80
CA HIS A 212 3.23 -22.48 -0.57
C HIS A 212 2.04 -21.74 -1.14
N ILE A 213 2.30 -20.78 -2.03
CA ILE A 213 1.29 -20.21 -2.91
C ILE A 213 1.53 -20.77 -4.30
N TYR A 214 0.47 -21.20 -4.94
CA TYR A 214 0.50 -21.68 -6.31
C TYR A 214 -0.30 -20.72 -7.16
N MET A 215 0.19 -20.45 -8.37
CA MET A 215 -0.47 -19.58 -9.32
C MET A 215 -0.31 -20.14 -10.72
N ASN A 216 -1.41 -20.28 -11.44
CA ASN A 216 -1.41 -20.55 -12.87
C ASN A 216 -1.77 -19.26 -13.58
N ILE A 217 -0.97 -18.88 -14.56
CA ILE A 217 -1.21 -17.70 -15.39
C ILE A 217 -1.22 -18.05 -16.86
N THR A 218 -1.88 -17.20 -17.65
CA THR A 218 -1.83 -17.20 -19.11
C THR A 218 -1.36 -15.84 -19.62
N TRP A 219 -0.30 -15.83 -20.44
CA TRP A 219 0.23 -14.64 -21.08
C TRP A 219 -0.66 -14.16 -22.24
N PRO A 220 -0.51 -12.92 -22.72
CA PRO A 220 -1.34 -12.37 -23.81
C PRO A 220 -1.16 -13.12 -25.15
N ASP A 221 -0.06 -13.83 -25.33
CA ASP A 221 0.17 -14.72 -26.48
C ASP A 221 -0.47 -16.11 -26.33
N GLY A 222 -1.20 -16.34 -25.23
CA GLY A 222 -1.91 -17.58 -24.91
C GLY A 222 -1.04 -18.67 -24.28
N LYS A 223 0.22 -18.38 -23.92
CA LYS A 223 1.08 -19.37 -23.26
C LYS A 223 0.77 -19.47 -21.76
N PRO A 224 0.53 -20.68 -21.23
CA PRO A 224 0.37 -20.88 -19.80
C PRO A 224 1.72 -20.98 -19.07
N GLU A 225 1.77 -20.54 -17.82
CA GLU A 225 2.91 -20.69 -16.90
C GLU A 225 2.40 -21.00 -15.48
N SER A 226 2.98 -22.02 -14.84
CA SER A 226 2.65 -22.43 -13.47
C SER A 226 3.78 -22.01 -12.53
N ILE A 227 3.42 -21.31 -11.47
CA ILE A 227 4.36 -20.71 -10.53
C ILE A 227 4.07 -21.27 -9.15
N ILE A 228 5.14 -21.66 -8.45
CA ILE A 228 5.09 -22.02 -7.03
C ILE A 228 5.92 -20.99 -6.30
N PHE A 229 5.30 -20.32 -5.34
CA PHE A 229 5.95 -19.37 -4.48
C PHE A 229 6.22 -19.97 -3.11
N SER A 230 7.39 -19.64 -2.57
CA SER A 230 7.79 -19.96 -1.21
C SER A 230 8.30 -18.69 -0.51
N LYS A 231 8.14 -18.59 0.81
CA LYS A 231 8.84 -17.57 1.59
C LYS A 231 10.34 -17.85 1.56
N GLN A 232 11.15 -16.79 1.40
CA GLN A 232 12.60 -16.95 1.51
C GLN A 232 12.94 -17.29 2.97
N ASN A 233 13.44 -18.50 3.22
CA ASN A 233 14.23 -18.74 4.42
C ASN A 233 15.59 -18.06 4.26
N ASP A 234 16.15 -17.53 5.34
CA ASP A 234 17.47 -16.87 5.47
C ASP A 234 18.69 -17.71 4.99
N SER A 235 18.47 -18.83 4.28
CA SER A 235 19.45 -19.89 4.00
C SER A 235 19.59 -20.29 2.53
N MET A 236 18.94 -19.62 1.57
CA MET A 236 19.20 -19.86 0.14
C MET A 236 20.02 -18.72 -0.48
N PRO A 237 21.05 -19.03 -1.30
CA PRO A 237 21.98 -18.03 -1.79
C PRO A 237 21.29 -17.05 -2.73
N THR A 238 21.54 -15.76 -2.53
CA THR A 238 21.27 -14.71 -3.50
C THR A 238 21.91 -15.10 -4.82
N GLY A 239 21.10 -15.52 -5.79
CA GLY A 239 21.55 -15.85 -7.13
C GLY A 239 22.19 -14.61 -7.74
N GLU A 240 23.52 -14.64 -7.86
CA GLU A 240 24.28 -13.68 -8.67
C GLU A 240 23.87 -13.87 -10.12
N TRP A 241 23.30 -12.82 -10.72
CA TRP A 241 23.11 -12.79 -12.17
C TRP A 241 24.45 -12.41 -12.82
N GLU A 242 25.27 -13.41 -13.14
CA GLU A 242 26.40 -13.22 -14.05
C GLU A 242 25.87 -12.96 -15.46
N ALA A 243 26.01 -11.72 -15.93
CA ALA A 243 25.80 -11.37 -17.33
C ALA A 243 26.89 -12.04 -18.19
N GLU A 244 26.46 -12.81 -19.19
CA GLU A 244 27.31 -13.49 -20.18
C GLU A 244 28.30 -12.54 -20.87
N GLN A 245 29.56 -12.98 -20.95
CA GLN A 245 30.68 -12.28 -21.58
C GLN A 245 30.66 -12.40 -23.11
N THR A 246 31.11 -11.33 -23.79
CA THR A 246 31.74 -11.38 -25.12
C THR A 246 33.11 -10.64 -25.09
N PRO A 247 34.07 -10.96 -26.00
CA PRO A 247 35.41 -11.43 -25.60
C PRO A 247 36.62 -10.47 -25.80
N GLU A 248 37.68 -10.73 -25.01
CA GLU A 248 39.15 -10.48 -25.15
C GLU A 248 39.65 -9.05 -25.48
N SER A 249 40.67 -8.44 -24.84
CA SER A 249 42.03 -8.89 -24.43
C SER A 249 42.80 -7.69 -23.78
N PRO A 250 44.04 -7.80 -23.21
CA PRO A 250 44.57 -8.72 -22.20
C PRO A 250 45.14 -8.01 -20.94
N ALA A 251 45.02 -8.71 -19.82
CA ALA A 251 45.89 -8.80 -18.63
C ALA A 251 46.83 -7.62 -18.24
N LYS A 252 46.65 -7.14 -17.00
CA LYS A 252 47.80 -6.87 -16.11
C LYS A 252 47.45 -7.03 -14.62
N ALA A 253 48.19 -7.98 -14.02
CA ALA A 253 48.35 -8.36 -12.62
C ALA A 253 47.82 -7.43 -11.52
N THR A 254 47.03 -8.03 -10.62
CA THR A 254 46.81 -7.61 -9.23
C THR A 254 48.08 -7.78 -8.40
N PRO A 255 48.41 -6.83 -7.50
CA PRO A 255 49.07 -7.17 -6.24
C PRO A 255 48.12 -6.97 -5.05
N GLU A 256 48.21 -7.89 -4.08
CA GLU A 256 47.57 -7.81 -2.76
C GLU A 256 47.91 -6.49 -2.03
N PRO A 257 47.01 -5.95 -1.20
CA PRO A 257 47.28 -4.72 -0.47
C PRO A 257 48.21 -4.98 0.72
N THR A 258 49.34 -4.27 0.73
CA THR A 258 50.17 -4.09 1.92
C THR A 258 49.58 -2.93 2.74
N PRO A 259 49.45 -3.03 4.07
CA PRO A 259 48.82 -2.01 4.90
C PRO A 259 49.71 -0.76 4.96
N VAL A 260 49.19 0.39 4.53
CA VAL A 260 49.84 1.69 4.73
C VAL A 260 49.06 2.45 5.80
N ALA A 261 49.76 2.74 6.88
CA ALA A 261 49.30 3.53 8.00
C ALA A 261 49.10 5.00 7.62
N GLY A 262 48.10 5.61 8.26
CA GLY A 262 48.08 7.05 8.57
C GLY A 262 47.63 7.96 7.43
N VAL A 263 46.33 8.00 7.19
CA VAL A 263 45.65 9.24 6.80
C VAL A 263 44.45 9.37 7.74
N GLU A 264 44.55 10.29 8.70
CA GLU A 264 43.37 10.76 9.45
C GLU A 264 42.32 11.26 8.44
N PRO A 265 41.03 10.95 8.61
CA PRO A 265 40.02 11.52 7.75
C PRO A 265 40.02 13.04 7.93
N GLU A 266 40.26 13.77 6.84
CA GLU A 266 40.12 15.23 6.78
C GLU A 266 38.71 15.61 7.27
N GLN A 267 38.66 16.50 8.27
CA GLN A 267 37.43 17.14 8.75
C GLN A 267 36.68 17.76 7.55
N GLN A 268 35.49 17.23 7.25
CA GLN A 268 34.59 17.80 6.27
C GLN A 268 33.69 18.84 6.95
N ASP A 269 33.82 20.09 6.50
CA ASP A 269 33.03 21.26 6.93
C ASP A 269 31.54 21.06 6.56
N GLY A 270 30.77 20.69 7.57
CA GLY A 270 29.32 20.49 7.51
C GLY A 270 28.86 19.97 8.86
N ILE A 271 29.17 20.71 9.92
CA ILE A 271 29.03 20.23 11.29
C ILE A 271 27.53 20.20 11.63
N VAL A 272 26.95 18.99 11.63
CA VAL A 272 25.70 18.74 12.33
C VAL A 272 26.02 18.75 13.83
N GLN A 273 25.67 19.83 14.54
CA GLN A 273 25.82 19.87 15.99
C GLN A 273 24.53 19.35 16.65
N ILE A 274 24.67 18.29 17.45
CA ILE A 274 23.64 17.86 18.38
C ILE A 274 23.82 18.67 19.66
N THR A 275 22.77 19.40 20.05
CA THR A 275 22.65 19.90 21.42
C THR A 275 21.39 19.29 22.03
N MET A 276 21.51 18.58 23.15
CA MET A 276 20.33 18.23 23.94
C MET A 276 19.92 19.46 24.74
N GLU A 277 18.75 20.01 24.41
CA GLU A 277 18.18 21.15 25.12
C GLU A 277 16.88 20.72 25.81
N THR A 278 16.80 20.94 27.12
CA THR A 278 15.59 20.70 27.90
C THR A 278 14.90 22.06 28.15
N GLN A 279 13.69 22.26 27.64
CA GLN A 279 12.79 23.32 28.15
C GLN A 279 11.82 22.73 29.17
N GLU A 280 11.52 23.50 30.24
CA GLU A 280 10.49 23.13 31.22
C GLU A 280 9.15 22.84 30.52
N GLY A 281 8.78 21.55 30.46
CA GLY A 281 7.47 21.07 30.03
C GLY A 281 7.49 20.03 28.91
N ASP A 282 8.48 20.06 28.01
CA ASP A 282 8.62 19.11 26.89
C ASP A 282 10.10 18.75 26.71
N GLU A 283 10.48 17.50 26.96
CA GLU A 283 11.82 16.98 26.68
C GLU A 283 11.96 16.74 25.17
N TYR A 284 12.97 17.34 24.54
CA TYR A 284 13.25 17.18 23.12
C TYR A 284 14.74 17.08 22.84
N MET A 285 15.06 16.50 21.69
CA MET A 285 16.39 16.43 21.10
C MET A 285 16.44 17.45 19.98
N SER A 286 17.57 18.14 19.83
CA SER A 286 17.74 19.11 18.74
C SER A 286 18.92 18.73 17.85
N VAL A 287 18.71 18.93 16.55
CA VAL A 287 19.73 18.77 15.51
C VAL A 287 19.80 20.07 14.74
N THR A 288 20.99 20.67 14.67
CA THR A 288 21.21 21.92 13.95
C THR A 288 22.01 21.68 12.67
N LEU A 289 21.51 22.20 11.55
CA LEU A 289 22.20 22.26 10.27
C LEU A 289 22.59 23.72 9.98
N ASP A 290 23.87 23.99 9.79
CA ASP A 290 24.34 25.34 9.41
C ASP A 290 23.79 25.77 8.04
N LYS A 291 23.63 24.79 7.13
CA LYS A 291 23.02 24.96 5.81
C LYS A 291 22.20 23.72 5.45
N LEU A 292 21.13 23.91 4.67
CA LEU A 292 20.42 22.79 4.06
C LEU A 292 21.26 22.21 2.90
N PRO A 293 21.35 20.88 2.76
CA PRO A 293 22.08 20.27 1.65
C PRO A 293 21.47 20.64 0.29
N GLU A 294 22.33 20.96 -0.68
CA GLU A 294 21.91 21.39 -2.02
C GLU A 294 22.16 20.30 -3.09
N SER A 295 22.71 19.14 -2.70
CA SER A 295 22.94 18.01 -3.62
C SER A 295 22.92 16.66 -2.92
N ALA A 296 22.69 15.60 -3.69
CA ALA A 296 22.75 14.22 -3.19
C ALA A 296 24.15 13.87 -2.65
N ALA A 297 25.21 14.44 -3.24
CA ALA A 297 26.59 14.25 -2.78
C ALA A 297 26.84 14.87 -1.39
N GLU A 298 26.29 16.06 -1.12
CA GLU A 298 26.36 16.66 0.22
C GLU A 298 25.59 15.81 1.25
N ILE A 299 24.42 15.30 0.89
CA ILE A 299 23.64 14.40 1.77
C ILE A 299 24.41 13.10 2.02
N SER A 300 25.04 12.52 0.99
CA SER A 300 25.86 11.32 1.12
C SER A 300 27.06 11.53 2.03
N ALA A 301 27.76 12.65 1.89
CA ALA A 301 28.89 13.00 2.76
C ALA A 301 28.44 13.16 4.23
N LEU A 302 27.33 13.84 4.47
CA LEU A 302 26.78 14.00 5.83
C LEU A 302 26.32 12.66 6.41
N ALA A 303 25.69 11.80 5.61
CA ALA A 303 25.17 10.50 6.06
C ALA A 303 26.30 9.55 6.50
N ALA A 304 27.44 9.54 5.82
CA ALA A 304 28.56 8.60 6.05
C ALA A 304 29.10 8.58 7.49
N GLY A 305 28.86 9.62 8.29
CA GLY A 305 29.21 9.68 9.72
C GLY A 305 28.04 9.92 10.66
N ALA A 306 26.81 10.07 10.14
CA ALA A 306 25.67 10.57 10.92
C ALA A 306 24.59 9.51 11.18
N LEU A 307 24.47 8.46 10.35
CA LEU A 307 23.41 7.45 10.46
C LEU A 307 23.49 6.61 11.75
N GLY A 308 24.60 6.65 12.49
CA GLY A 308 24.69 6.06 13.83
C GLY A 308 23.73 6.68 14.86
N ASN A 309 23.10 7.80 14.53
CA ASN A 309 22.13 8.51 15.34
C ASN A 309 20.84 8.73 14.53
N ALA A 310 19.71 8.35 15.11
CA ALA A 310 18.43 8.39 14.42
C ALA A 310 17.93 9.82 14.15
N GLU A 311 18.21 10.75 15.06
CA GLU A 311 17.84 12.16 14.94
C GLU A 311 18.52 12.81 13.73
N HIS A 312 19.77 12.46 13.45
CA HIS A 312 20.47 12.89 12.23
C HIS A 312 19.79 12.39 10.96
N THR A 313 19.38 11.12 10.91
CA THR A 313 18.66 10.56 9.76
C THR A 313 17.37 11.35 9.48
N CYS A 314 16.66 11.78 10.52
CA CYS A 314 15.48 12.63 10.38
C CYS A 314 15.79 14.03 9.84
N ALA A 315 16.86 14.67 10.34
CA ALA A 315 17.27 15.99 9.85
C ALA A 315 17.73 15.94 8.39
N LEU A 316 18.52 14.92 8.03
CA LEU A 316 18.94 14.68 6.64
C LEU A 316 17.75 14.35 5.75
N PHE A 317 16.71 13.68 6.27
CA PHE A 317 15.50 13.41 5.51
C PHE A 317 14.75 14.70 5.15
N LEU A 318 14.59 15.65 6.07
CA LEU A 318 14.02 16.96 5.73
C LEU A 318 14.88 17.73 4.71
N GLY A 319 16.21 17.62 4.83
CA GLY A 319 17.15 18.11 3.83
C GLY A 319 16.94 17.48 2.45
N ALA A 320 16.75 16.15 2.39
CA ALA A 320 16.48 15.40 1.17
C ALA A 320 15.12 15.78 0.53
N LEU A 321 14.09 16.00 1.35
CA LEU A 321 12.80 16.50 0.86
C LEU A 321 12.89 17.94 0.33
N ASN A 322 13.68 18.80 0.98
CA ASN A 322 13.95 20.15 0.47
C ASN A 322 14.80 20.12 -0.81
N LEU A 323 15.73 19.17 -0.94
CA LEU A 323 16.43 18.94 -2.20
C LEU A 323 15.45 18.50 -3.29
N TYR A 324 14.53 17.57 -2.98
CA TYR A 324 13.52 17.07 -3.91
C TYR A 324 12.64 18.18 -4.52
N THR A 325 12.31 19.23 -3.75
CA THR A 325 11.49 20.35 -4.27
C THR A 325 12.23 21.18 -5.30
N ASN A 326 13.57 21.13 -5.31
CA ASN A 326 14.44 21.83 -6.26
C ASN A 326 14.93 20.93 -7.40
N ASP A 327 15.34 19.70 -7.08
CA ASP A 327 15.80 18.66 -7.99
C ASP A 327 15.23 17.30 -7.54
N ARG A 328 14.24 16.81 -8.30
CA ARG A 328 13.50 15.60 -7.94
C ARG A 328 14.37 14.36 -7.94
N ASP A 329 15.26 14.22 -8.92
CA ASP A 329 16.08 13.01 -9.08
C ASP A 329 17.14 12.97 -7.97
N ALA A 330 17.79 14.10 -7.69
CA ALA A 330 18.73 14.22 -6.57
C ALA A 330 18.05 14.01 -5.21
N GLY A 331 16.82 14.49 -5.04
CA GLY A 331 16.02 14.25 -3.85
C GLY A 331 15.64 12.77 -3.66
N ILE A 332 15.25 12.08 -4.72
CA ILE A 332 14.95 10.62 -4.69
C ILE A 332 16.20 9.84 -4.33
N GLU A 333 17.34 10.15 -4.94
CA GLU A 333 18.63 9.54 -4.61
C GLU A 333 18.98 9.72 -3.13
N ALA A 334 18.82 10.93 -2.62
CA ALA A 334 19.06 11.25 -1.21
C ALA A 334 18.11 10.50 -0.26
N VAL A 335 16.82 10.41 -0.56
CA VAL A 335 15.88 9.65 0.28
C VAL A 335 16.18 8.14 0.21
N ASN A 336 16.57 7.61 -0.95
CA ASN A 336 16.97 6.21 -1.11
C ASN A 336 18.18 5.86 -0.25
N LEU A 337 19.18 6.75 -0.21
CA LEU A 337 20.32 6.60 0.68
C LEU A 337 19.88 6.45 2.14
N LEU A 338 18.97 7.30 2.60
CA LEU A 338 18.48 7.29 3.98
C LEU A 338 17.57 6.09 4.29
N ARG A 339 16.94 5.47 3.28
CA ARG A 339 16.18 4.21 3.42
C ARG A 339 17.06 2.95 3.33
N GLY A 340 18.34 3.12 2.98
CA GLY A 340 19.30 2.02 2.87
C GLY A 340 18.89 1.01 1.79
N PRO A 341 18.81 -0.30 2.10
CA PRO A 341 18.56 -1.34 1.09
C PRO A 341 17.12 -1.34 0.53
N ARG A 342 16.22 -0.51 1.06
CA ARG A 342 14.81 -0.42 0.63
C ARG A 342 14.58 0.92 -0.10
N PRO A 343 14.92 1.04 -1.38
CA PRO A 343 14.65 2.28 -2.12
C PRO A 343 13.15 2.60 -2.15
N LEU A 344 12.84 3.84 -2.48
CA LEU A 344 11.52 4.33 -2.83
C LEU A 344 10.97 3.53 -4.00
N SER A 345 9.77 3.00 -3.82
CA SER A 345 8.99 2.46 -4.93
C SER A 345 8.50 3.57 -5.86
N ASN A 346 8.01 3.20 -7.05
CA ASN A 346 7.33 4.16 -7.93
C ASN A 346 6.11 4.81 -7.24
N TYR A 347 5.42 4.09 -6.36
CA TYR A 347 4.35 4.64 -5.53
C TYR A 347 4.90 5.67 -4.53
N ASP A 348 5.99 5.38 -3.84
CA ASP A 348 6.61 6.34 -2.91
C ASP A 348 7.06 7.61 -3.65
N ILE A 349 7.64 7.48 -4.85
CA ILE A 349 8.03 8.61 -5.70
C ILE A 349 6.78 9.41 -6.12
N GLN A 350 5.71 8.73 -6.51
CA GLN A 350 4.43 9.33 -6.87
C GLN A 350 3.81 10.06 -5.67
N PHE A 351 3.86 9.46 -4.50
CA PHE A 351 3.40 10.03 -3.23
C PHE A 351 4.20 11.29 -2.88
N LEU A 352 5.54 11.24 -2.96
CA LEU A 352 6.39 12.42 -2.77
C LEU A 352 6.02 13.54 -3.75
N ARG A 353 5.83 13.21 -5.04
CA ARG A 353 5.37 14.16 -6.06
C ARG A 353 4.05 14.80 -5.68
N ASP A 354 3.05 14.03 -5.27
CA ASP A 354 1.71 14.55 -5.01
C ASP A 354 1.63 15.34 -3.70
N ARG A 355 2.44 14.96 -2.71
CA ARG A 355 2.49 15.65 -1.42
C ARG A 355 3.34 16.92 -1.43
N LEU A 356 4.34 17.01 -2.29
CA LEU A 356 5.24 18.16 -2.38
C LEU A 356 4.98 19.07 -3.59
N ARG A 357 4.12 18.65 -4.54
CA ARG A 357 3.68 19.52 -5.65
C ARG A 357 3.07 20.80 -5.06
N ASP A 358 3.62 21.93 -5.49
CA ASP A 358 3.23 23.28 -5.08
C ASP A 358 3.31 23.52 -3.55
N LYS A 359 4.09 22.71 -2.83
CA LYS A 359 4.23 22.76 -1.36
C LYS A 359 5.69 22.71 -0.94
N ALA A 360 6.53 23.54 -1.58
CA ALA A 360 7.96 23.62 -1.29
C ALA A 360 8.25 24.04 0.17
N TYR A 361 7.28 24.66 0.84
CA TYR A 361 7.34 25.03 2.25
C TYR A 361 7.25 23.83 3.22
N LEU A 362 6.76 22.67 2.78
CA LEU A 362 6.43 21.55 3.67
C LEU A 362 7.66 20.94 4.37
N PRO A 363 8.80 20.70 3.69
CA PRO A 363 10.02 20.23 4.37
C PRO A 363 10.57 21.26 5.36
N LEU A 364 10.43 22.56 5.04
CA LEU A 364 10.93 23.66 5.86
C LEU A 364 10.11 23.89 7.13
N ALA A 365 8.82 23.52 7.11
CA ALA A 365 7.86 23.78 8.17
C ALA A 365 8.20 23.15 9.53
N TYR A 366 9.13 22.19 9.58
CA TYR A 366 9.53 21.50 10.79
C TYR A 366 10.78 22.08 11.46
N PHE A 367 11.46 23.03 10.81
CA PHE A 367 12.57 23.76 11.42
C PHE A 367 12.08 24.93 12.27
N ASP A 368 12.83 25.24 13.32
CA ASP A 368 12.52 26.32 14.25
C ASP A 368 12.33 27.66 13.53
N GLY A 369 11.31 28.41 13.95
CA GLY A 369 10.96 29.71 13.39
C GLY A 369 10.08 29.65 12.13
N ALA A 370 9.84 28.47 11.54
CA ALA A 370 8.91 28.34 10.42
C ALA A 370 7.45 28.37 10.91
N THR A 371 6.64 29.34 10.45
CA THR A 371 5.22 29.46 10.79
C THR A 371 4.36 29.78 9.57
N PRO A 372 3.05 29.50 9.59
CA PRO A 372 2.16 29.90 8.48
C PRO A 372 2.27 31.39 8.12
N GLU A 373 2.43 32.25 9.13
CA GLU A 373 2.48 33.71 8.99
C GLU A 373 3.73 34.21 8.26
N ASN A 374 4.85 33.48 8.37
CA ASN A 374 6.09 33.81 7.67
C ASN A 374 6.35 32.91 6.45
N ASN A 375 5.30 32.23 5.97
CA ASN A 375 5.36 31.27 4.86
C ASN A 375 6.30 30.09 5.11
N TYR A 376 6.40 29.66 6.37
CA TYR A 376 7.31 28.62 6.85
C TYR A 376 8.78 28.91 6.51
N THR A 377 9.20 30.16 6.64
CA THR A 377 10.61 30.54 6.54
C THR A 377 11.28 30.23 7.89
N PRO A 378 12.18 29.24 7.97
CA PRO A 378 12.86 28.90 9.23
C PRO A 378 13.92 29.92 9.62
N SER A 379 14.32 29.91 10.89
CA SER A 379 15.45 30.68 11.38
C SER A 379 16.77 29.96 11.07
N GLU A 380 17.82 30.73 10.78
CA GLU A 380 19.17 30.21 10.64
C GLU A 380 19.93 30.33 11.99
N PRO A 381 20.69 29.30 12.40
CA PRO A 381 20.89 28.02 11.71
C PRO A 381 19.65 27.09 11.83
N TYR A 382 19.45 26.22 10.84
CA TYR A 382 18.26 25.38 10.70
C TYR A 382 18.21 24.34 11.82
N THR A 383 17.37 24.56 12.83
CA THR A 383 17.28 23.69 14.01
C THR A 383 16.01 22.85 13.96
N LEU A 384 16.14 21.53 14.00
CA LEU A 384 15.05 20.57 14.06
C LEU A 384 14.89 20.05 15.50
N ARG A 385 13.66 20.06 16.01
CA ARG A 385 13.32 19.44 17.31
C ARG A 385 12.62 18.10 17.12
N LEU A 386 13.13 17.08 17.79
CA LEU A 386 12.58 15.74 17.81
C LEU A 386 12.17 15.35 19.22
N TYR A 387 11.01 14.71 19.31
CA TYR A 387 10.42 14.29 20.56
C TYR A 387 10.39 12.77 20.62
N ALA A 388 10.66 12.20 21.79
CA ALA A 388 10.56 10.76 22.01
C ALA A 388 9.12 10.27 21.79
N ASP A 389 8.97 8.99 21.43
CA ASP A 389 7.66 8.34 21.40
C ASP A 389 7.01 8.40 22.80
N PRO A 390 5.76 8.87 22.95
CA PRO A 390 5.04 8.79 24.22
C PRO A 390 4.69 7.35 24.65
N ARG A 391 4.76 6.38 23.73
CA ARG A 391 4.47 4.95 23.95
C ARG A 391 5.57 4.07 23.34
N PRO A 392 6.83 4.18 23.81
CA PRO A 392 7.97 3.45 23.23
C PRO A 392 7.82 1.93 23.34
N GLN A 393 7.00 1.43 24.28
CA GLN A 393 6.70 0.01 24.44
C GLN A 393 5.90 -0.61 23.27
N ASP A 394 5.23 0.21 22.46
CA ASP A 394 4.49 -0.27 21.28
C ASP A 394 5.37 -0.26 20.01
N CYS A 395 6.63 0.15 20.14
CA CYS A 395 7.60 0.12 19.05
C CYS A 395 8.30 -1.25 19.03
N GLU A 396 8.29 -1.91 17.87
CA GLU A 396 8.94 -3.20 17.67
C GLU A 396 10.45 -3.13 17.96
N ALA A 397 11.03 -4.25 18.37
CA ALA A 397 12.47 -4.34 18.59
C ALA A 397 13.25 -4.02 17.31
N GLY A 398 14.29 -3.20 17.42
CA GLY A 398 15.07 -2.72 16.28
C GLY A 398 14.42 -1.56 15.52
N TYR A 399 13.32 -1.00 16.02
CA TYR A 399 12.71 0.21 15.49
C TYR A 399 12.71 1.34 16.53
N LEU A 400 12.78 2.56 16.02
CA LEU A 400 12.61 3.78 16.82
C LEU A 400 11.55 4.65 16.15
N ARG A 401 10.63 5.18 16.95
CA ARG A 401 9.70 6.21 16.50
C ARG A 401 10.03 7.52 17.20
N LEU A 402 10.15 8.57 16.40
CA LEU A 402 10.33 9.95 16.86
C LEU A 402 9.16 10.79 16.36
N TYR A 403 8.94 11.94 17.00
CA TYR A 403 7.90 12.87 16.61
C TYR A 403 8.49 14.24 16.27
N LEU A 404 7.97 14.86 15.21
CA LEU A 404 8.32 16.21 14.79
C LEU A 404 7.10 17.13 14.99
N LYS A 405 7.33 18.35 15.48
CA LYS A 405 6.26 19.37 15.61
C LYS A 405 6.45 20.45 14.55
N THR A 406 5.34 21.07 14.17
CA THR A 406 5.32 22.25 13.28
C THR A 406 4.18 23.16 13.71
N ALA A 407 4.35 24.48 13.59
CA ALA A 407 3.27 25.45 13.85
C ALA A 407 2.06 25.26 12.91
N GLY A 408 2.27 24.58 11.78
CA GLY A 408 1.25 24.28 10.78
C GLY A 408 0.28 23.16 11.15
N ALA A 409 0.51 22.42 12.23
CA ALA A 409 -0.29 21.24 12.59
C ALA A 409 -0.57 21.17 14.09
N ASP A 410 -1.77 20.71 14.47
CA ASP A 410 -2.17 20.58 15.87
C ASP A 410 -1.56 19.34 16.55
N SER A 411 -1.12 18.36 15.78
CA SER A 411 -0.58 17.10 16.30
C SER A 411 0.83 16.86 15.78
N PRO A 412 1.77 16.42 16.66
CA PRO A 412 3.11 16.01 16.24
C PRO A 412 3.04 14.88 15.21
N ARG A 413 3.98 14.85 14.27
CA ARG A 413 4.04 13.88 13.19
C ARG A 413 5.04 12.78 13.51
N PRO A 414 4.62 11.50 13.52
CA PRO A 414 5.53 10.40 13.73
C PRO A 414 6.43 10.17 12.51
N ILE A 415 7.67 9.77 12.78
CA ILE A 415 8.63 9.20 11.84
C ILE A 415 9.23 7.95 12.46
N LYS A 416 9.27 6.83 11.73
CA LYS A 416 9.81 5.56 12.20
C LYS A 416 11.12 5.27 11.47
N LEU A 417 12.11 4.78 12.21
CA LEU A 417 13.41 4.34 11.73
C LEU A 417 13.63 2.88 12.11
N ARG A 418 14.40 2.17 11.29
CA ARG A 418 14.82 0.79 11.52
C ARG A 418 16.32 0.73 11.70
N GLN A 419 16.76 0.05 12.75
CA GLN A 419 18.15 -0.21 13.02
C GLN A 419 18.68 -1.33 12.13
N LYS A 420 19.87 -1.14 11.57
CA LYS A 420 20.65 -2.18 10.89
C LYS A 420 22.12 -2.02 11.28
N GLY A 421 22.61 -2.96 12.09
CA GLY A 421 23.92 -2.79 12.74
C GLY A 421 23.88 -1.60 13.70
N ASP A 422 24.86 -0.70 13.57
CA ASP A 422 24.95 0.51 14.38
C ASP A 422 24.26 1.72 13.75
N GLU A 423 23.63 1.55 12.57
CA GLU A 423 23.03 2.64 11.78
C GLU A 423 21.49 2.59 11.79
N TRP A 424 20.88 3.77 11.59
CA TRP A 424 19.44 4.01 11.57
C TRP A 424 18.97 4.47 10.20
N PHE A 425 18.05 3.72 9.62
CA PHE A 425 17.49 3.97 8.30
C PHE A 425 16.01 4.36 8.38
N LEU A 426 15.59 5.22 7.47
CA LEU A 426 14.22 5.69 7.33
C LEU A 426 13.27 4.51 7.00
N TRP A 427 12.20 4.36 7.78
CA TRP A 427 11.24 3.25 7.63
C TRP A 427 9.83 3.74 7.28
N GLU A 428 9.24 4.63 8.08
CA GLU A 428 7.93 5.24 7.83
C GLU A 428 8.00 6.76 8.02
N TYR A 429 7.52 7.55 7.06
CA TYR A 429 7.62 9.01 7.08
C TYR A 429 6.42 9.73 6.46
N SER A 430 5.38 9.00 6.05
CA SER A 430 4.21 9.55 5.35
C SER A 430 3.54 10.69 6.12
N SER A 431 3.55 10.63 7.46
CA SER A 431 2.98 11.67 8.33
C SER A 431 3.70 13.02 8.23
N ILE A 432 4.99 13.04 7.89
CA ILE A 432 5.75 14.28 7.65
C ILE A 432 5.22 15.02 6.41
N LEU A 433 4.67 14.26 5.46
CA LEU A 433 4.14 14.74 4.18
C LEU A 433 2.63 14.99 4.20
N SER A 434 2.01 14.91 5.39
CA SER A 434 0.60 15.27 5.59
C SER A 434 0.39 16.76 5.43
N GLY A 435 -0.79 17.14 4.95
CA GLY A 435 -1.18 18.55 4.85
C GLY A 435 -1.05 19.29 6.19
N ILE A 436 -0.53 20.51 6.12
CA ILE A 436 -0.47 21.48 7.22
C ILE A 436 -1.17 22.76 6.77
N ARG A 437 -1.41 23.69 7.70
CA ARG A 437 -1.98 25.02 7.40
C ARG A 437 -1.26 25.65 6.21
N ILE A 438 -2.02 26.21 5.28
CA ILE A 438 -1.47 26.85 4.07
C ILE A 438 -0.71 28.13 4.50
N PRO A 439 0.43 28.47 3.88
CA PRO A 439 1.11 29.75 4.07
C PRO A 439 0.16 30.93 3.87
N VAL A 440 0.34 32.00 4.63
CA VAL A 440 -0.48 33.22 4.47
C VAL A 440 -0.40 33.79 3.06
N SER A 441 0.75 33.73 2.39
CA SER A 441 0.90 34.20 1.01
C SER A 441 0.17 33.33 -0.04
N GLU A 442 -0.18 32.09 0.31
CA GLU A 442 -0.87 31.13 -0.56
C GLU A 442 -2.36 30.97 -0.20
N ASP A 443 -2.81 31.55 0.93
CA ASP A 443 -4.20 31.54 1.34
C ASP A 443 -5.00 32.64 0.59
N PRO A 444 -5.96 32.28 -0.27
CA PRO A 444 -6.76 33.25 -1.01
C PRO A 444 -7.75 34.03 -0.13
N TRP A 445 -7.84 33.71 1.17
CA TRP A 445 -8.74 34.31 2.15
C TRP A 445 -8.02 34.96 3.35
N ALA A 446 -6.68 35.03 3.33
CA ALA A 446 -5.87 35.60 4.41
C ALA A 446 -6.05 37.11 4.64
#